data_AF-A0A6L8GLS6-F1
#
_entry.id   AF-A0A6L8GLS6-F1
#
_cell.length_a   1.000
_cell.length_b   1.000
_cell.length_c   1.000
_cell.angle_alpha   90.00
_cell.angle_beta   90.00
_cell.angle_gamma   90.00
#
_symmetry.space_group_name_H-M   'P 1'
#
loop_
_entity.id
_entity.type
_entity.pdbx_description
1 polymer ?
#
loop_
_entity_poly.entity_id
_entity_poly.type
_entity_poly.pdbx_seq_one_letter_code
_entity_poly.pdbx_strand_id
1 'polypeptide(L)'
;MRPRIEEALGSLNSLDVVVFEPQPAPDVQKTVRSPVVPKMTPGRAALVGLMDRYLRCLLDPFVTLLEVHKLMYFMQVAGEPLKLQFKKAPYGPYAENLRHVLNAIEGHFVLGYGDGVDEPGKPLNLVPGAVEEAMAVLDRSTSPVTALSR
;
A
#
# COMPACT_ATOMS: atom_id res chain seq x y z
N MET A 1 -5.71 17.26 24.32
CA MET A 1 -5.57 15.86 24.78
C MET A 1 -4.57 15.75 25.93
N ARG A 2 -3.33 16.20 25.75
CA ARG A 2 -2.27 16.22 26.77
C ARG A 2 -2.68 16.70 28.18
N PRO A 3 -3.44 17.80 28.37
CA PRO A 3 -3.84 18.25 29.71
C PRO A 3 -4.68 17.22 30.48
N ARG A 4 -5.47 16.40 29.78
CA ARG A 4 -6.30 15.36 30.40
C ARG A 4 -5.49 14.15 30.86
N ILE A 5 -4.37 13.86 30.19
CA ILE A 5 -3.47 12.76 30.54
C ILE A 5 -2.64 13.15 31.77
N GLU A 6 -2.14 14.39 31.79
CA GLU A 6 -1.38 14.95 32.91
C GLU A 6 -2.24 15.04 34.18
N GLU A 7 -3.50 15.48 34.08
CA GLU A 7 -4.44 15.52 35.20
C GLU A 7 -4.74 14.14 35.79
N ALA A 8 -4.93 13.13 34.95
CA ALA A 8 -5.23 11.76 35.40
C ALA A 8 -4.01 11.10 36.08
N LEU A 9 -2.80 11.36 35.59
CA LEU A 9 -1.56 10.73 36.07
C LEU A 9 -0.88 11.52 37.19
N GLY A 10 -1.25 12.79 37.40
CA GLY A 10 -0.66 13.68 38.42
C GLY A 10 -0.90 13.25 39.88
N SER A 11 -1.77 12.28 40.12
CA SER A 11 -2.02 11.73 41.47
C SER A 11 -1.00 10.64 41.89
N LEU A 12 -0.16 10.17 40.96
CA LEU A 12 0.80 9.07 41.18
C LEU A 12 2.15 9.63 41.68
N ASN A 13 2.24 9.91 42.98
CA ASN A 13 3.42 10.55 43.58
C ASN A 13 4.60 9.60 43.86
N SER A 14 4.43 8.29 43.69
CA SER A 14 5.43 7.26 44.03
C SER A 14 6.05 6.58 42.81
N LEU A 15 5.78 7.07 41.60
CA LEU A 15 6.20 6.44 40.34
C LEU A 15 6.73 7.50 39.39
N ASP A 16 7.78 7.15 38.64
CA ASP A 16 8.22 7.95 37.51
C ASP A 16 7.35 7.63 36.30
N VAL A 17 6.66 8.64 35.77
CA VAL A 17 5.75 8.51 34.62
C VAL A 17 6.37 9.19 33.41
N VAL A 18 6.63 8.43 32.35
CA VAL A 18 7.14 8.94 31.07
C VAL A 18 6.02 8.86 30.03
N VAL A 19 5.54 10.00 29.56
CA VAL A 19 4.50 10.10 28.52
C VAL A 19 5.16 10.28 27.16
N PHE A 20 4.93 9.34 26.25
CA PHE A 20 5.33 9.46 24.85
C PHE A 20 4.18 10.01 24.03
N GLU A 21 4.43 11.09 23.28
CA GLU A 21 3.48 11.56 22.28
C GLU A 21 3.39 10.54 21.14
N PRO A 22 2.21 10.36 20.50
CA PRO A 22 2.12 9.52 19.31
C PRO A 22 3.10 10.06 18.28
N GLN A 23 4.13 9.28 17.97
CA GLN A 23 5.03 9.65 16.89
C GLN A 23 4.22 9.69 15.60
N PRO A 24 4.33 10.76 14.80
CA PRO A 24 3.91 10.66 13.42
C PRO A 24 4.65 9.45 12.83
N ALA A 25 3.92 8.61 12.07
CA ALA A 25 4.56 7.54 11.33
C ALA A 25 5.79 8.13 10.61
N PRO A 26 6.95 7.45 10.63
CA PRO A 26 8.15 7.98 10.01
C PRO A 26 7.80 8.47 8.61
N ASP A 27 8.27 9.67 8.27
CA ASP A 27 7.98 10.33 7.01
C ASP A 27 8.38 9.41 5.85
N VAL A 28 7.39 8.65 5.35
CA VAL A 28 7.60 7.56 4.40
C VAL A 28 8.24 8.09 3.11
N GLN A 29 8.04 9.39 2.83
CA GLN A 29 8.64 10.11 1.72
C GLN A 29 10.17 10.13 1.76
N LYS A 30 10.81 9.97 2.93
CA LYS A 30 12.27 10.04 3.07
C LYS A 30 13.00 8.73 2.81
N THR A 31 12.30 7.64 2.50
CA THR A 31 12.93 6.33 2.34
C THR A 31 12.68 5.75 0.95
N VAL A 32 13.07 6.49 -0.09
CA VAL A 32 13.27 5.88 -1.41
C VAL A 32 14.47 4.92 -1.29
N ARG A 33 14.19 3.64 -1.08
CA ARG A 33 15.21 2.59 -0.89
C ARG A 33 16.10 2.39 -2.12
N SER A 34 15.62 2.73 -3.31
CA SER A 34 16.33 2.54 -4.58
C SER A 34 16.35 3.83 -5.39
N PRO A 35 17.52 4.36 -5.78
CA PRO A 35 17.62 5.53 -6.65
C PRO A 35 17.16 5.23 -8.09
N VAL A 36 17.07 3.95 -8.48
CA VAL A 36 16.63 3.55 -9.81
C VAL A 36 15.11 3.48 -9.84
N VAL A 37 14.51 4.29 -10.72
CA VAL A 37 13.07 4.27 -10.99
C VAL A 37 12.70 2.94 -11.68
N PRO A 38 11.83 2.12 -11.09
CA PRO A 38 11.39 0.86 -11.68
C PRO A 38 10.55 1.12 -12.93
N LYS A 39 10.65 0.26 -13.96
CA LYS A 39 9.78 0.36 -15.14
C LYS A 39 8.30 0.14 -14.78
N MET A 40 7.39 0.94 -15.32
CA MET A 40 5.95 0.70 -15.21
C MET A 40 5.49 -0.44 -16.13
N THR A 41 5.65 -1.68 -15.66
CA THR A 41 5.18 -2.87 -16.37
C THR A 41 3.64 -2.99 -16.29
N PRO A 42 2.97 -3.73 -17.19
CA PRO A 42 1.52 -3.93 -17.12
C PRO A 42 1.02 -4.42 -15.74
N GLY A 43 1.71 -5.34 -15.08
CA GLY A 43 1.33 -5.80 -13.74
C GLY A 43 1.48 -4.75 -12.63
N ARG A 44 2.42 -3.81 -12.77
CA ARG A 44 2.58 -2.66 -11.86
C ARG A 44 1.51 -1.60 -12.14
N ALA A 45 1.22 -1.35 -13.41
CA ALA A 45 0.14 -0.47 -13.83
C ALA A 45 -1.23 -0.99 -13.35
N ALA A 46 -1.44 -2.31 -13.41
CA ALA A 46 -2.61 -2.97 -12.86
C ALA A 46 -2.77 -2.72 -11.36
N LEU A 47 -1.68 -2.89 -10.60
CA LEU A 47 -1.67 -2.63 -9.16
C LEU A 47 -2.06 -1.18 -8.84
N VAL A 48 -1.41 -0.22 -9.49
CA VAL A 48 -1.66 1.21 -9.30
C VAL A 48 -3.09 1.58 -9.71
N GLY A 49 -3.54 1.14 -10.89
CA GLY A 49 -4.89 1.42 -11.39
C GLY A 49 -6.00 0.80 -10.54
N LEU A 50 -5.78 -0.40 -9.99
CA LEU A 50 -6.72 -1.02 -9.04
C LEU A 50 -6.80 -0.25 -7.73
N MET A 51 -5.66 0.18 -7.18
CA MET A 51 -5.64 1.01 -5.97
C MET A 51 -6.36 2.34 -6.21
N ASP A 52 -6.09 3.02 -7.32
CA ASP A 52 -6.74 4.30 -7.66
C ASP A 52 -8.26 4.13 -7.80
N ARG A 53 -8.72 3.11 -8.53
CA ARG A 53 -10.17 2.82 -8.65
C ARG A 53 -10.80 2.48 -7.31
N TYR A 54 -10.12 1.71 -6.46
CA TYR A 54 -10.60 1.37 -5.14
C TYR A 54 -10.79 2.62 -4.26
N LEU A 55 -9.78 3.49 -4.22
CA LEU A 55 -9.81 4.76 -3.47
C LEU A 55 -10.94 5.69 -3.95
N ARG A 56 -11.10 5.85 -5.28
CA ARG A 56 -12.14 6.70 -5.87
C ARG A 56 -13.55 6.24 -5.53
N CYS A 57 -13.78 4.93 -5.41
CA CYS A 57 -15.10 4.38 -5.12
C CYS A 57 -15.50 4.45 -3.65
N LEU A 58 -14.53 4.37 -2.73
CA LEU A 58 -14.80 4.23 -1.29
C LEU A 58 -14.59 5.52 -0.49
N LEU A 59 -14.02 6.58 -1.09
CA LEU A 59 -13.66 7.83 -0.42
C LEU A 59 -12.68 7.62 0.77
N ASP A 60 -12.00 6.48 0.80
CA ASP A 60 -10.98 6.18 1.80
C ASP A 60 -9.64 6.86 1.44
N PRO A 61 -8.85 7.29 2.43
CA PRO A 61 -7.60 8.01 2.20
C PRO A 61 -6.43 7.10 1.78
N PHE A 62 -6.54 5.78 1.96
CA PHE A 62 -5.48 4.81 1.66
C PHE A 62 -6.07 3.43 1.35
N VAL A 63 -5.24 2.53 0.81
CA VAL A 63 -5.59 1.10 0.62
C VAL A 63 -4.75 0.27 1.56
N THR A 64 -5.32 -0.71 2.26
CA THR A 64 -4.53 -1.60 3.13
C THR A 64 -3.78 -2.66 2.31
N LEU A 65 -2.66 -3.16 2.87
CA LEU A 65 -1.91 -4.28 2.26
C LEU A 65 -2.82 -5.49 2.00
N LEU A 66 -3.73 -5.80 2.92
CA LEU A 66 -4.72 -6.86 2.75
C LEU A 66 -5.61 -6.64 1.52
N GLU A 67 -6.11 -5.43 1.31
CA GLU A 67 -6.93 -5.09 0.15
C GLU A 67 -6.13 -5.19 -1.14
N VAL A 68 -4.87 -4.73 -1.15
CA VAL A 68 -3.99 -4.87 -2.32
C VAL A 68 -3.81 -6.35 -2.69
N HIS A 69 -3.63 -7.25 -1.72
CA HIS A 69 -3.58 -8.69 -2.00
C HIS A 69 -4.86 -9.21 -2.66
N LYS A 70 -6.04 -8.76 -2.21
CA LYS A 70 -7.33 -9.17 -2.78
C LYS A 70 -7.55 -8.61 -4.18
N LEU A 71 -7.22 -7.33 -4.41
CA LEU A 71 -7.32 -6.68 -5.71
C LEU A 71 -6.45 -7.41 -6.75
N MET A 72 -5.19 -7.70 -6.40
CA MET A 72 -4.28 -8.41 -7.28
C MET A 72 -4.70 -9.87 -7.50
N TYR A 73 -5.30 -10.52 -6.50
CA TYR A 73 -5.90 -11.84 -6.66
C TYR A 73 -7.02 -11.81 -7.69
N PHE A 74 -7.96 -10.87 -7.57
CA PHE A 74 -9.07 -10.76 -8.53
C PHE A 74 -8.59 -10.45 -9.94
N MET A 75 -7.55 -9.63 -10.10
CA MET A 75 -6.96 -9.36 -11.41
C MET A 75 -6.35 -10.61 -12.04
N GLN A 76 -5.64 -11.43 -11.26
CA GLN A 76 -5.10 -12.69 -11.78
C GLN A 76 -6.22 -13.69 -12.13
N VAL A 77 -7.26 -13.77 -11.30
CA VAL A 77 -8.44 -14.61 -11.58
C VAL A 77 -9.21 -14.13 -12.82
N ALA A 78 -9.19 -12.82 -13.11
CA ALA A 78 -9.78 -12.24 -14.32
C ALA A 78 -8.98 -12.55 -15.61
N GLY A 79 -7.86 -13.27 -15.49
CA GLY A 79 -7.06 -13.74 -16.63
C GLY A 79 -5.83 -12.89 -16.94
N GLU A 80 -5.52 -11.87 -16.13
CA GLU A 80 -4.25 -11.16 -16.28
C GLU A 80 -3.09 -12.12 -15.96
N PRO A 81 -2.04 -12.23 -16.81
CA PRO A 81 -0.94 -13.19 -16.65
C PRO A 81 0.06 -12.77 -15.57
N LEU A 82 -0.45 -12.44 -14.39
CA LEU A 82 0.32 -12.21 -13.18
C LEU A 82 0.93 -13.55 -12.74
N LYS A 83 2.18 -13.52 -12.28
CA LYS A 83 2.89 -14.70 -11.76
C LYS A 83 2.81 -14.76 -10.22
N LEU A 84 1.70 -14.30 -9.64
CA LEU A 84 1.53 -14.27 -8.18
C LEU A 84 1.14 -15.66 -7.66
N GLN A 85 1.82 -16.08 -6.61
CA GLN A 85 1.66 -17.41 -6.02
C GLN A 85 0.80 -17.31 -4.77
N PHE A 86 -0.52 -17.42 -4.94
CA PHE A 86 -1.47 -17.29 -3.85
C PHE A 86 -1.58 -18.57 -3.01
N LYS A 87 -1.59 -18.39 -1.69
CA LYS A 87 -1.95 -19.41 -0.70
C LYS A 87 -3.12 -18.91 0.16
N LYS A 88 -3.89 -19.85 0.73
CA LYS A 88 -4.93 -19.53 1.71
C LYS A 88 -4.26 -19.01 2.99
N ALA A 89 -4.70 -17.85 3.48
CA ALA A 89 -4.26 -17.23 4.73
C ALA A 89 -5.49 -16.78 5.56
N PRO A 90 -5.31 -16.33 6.81
CA PRO A 90 -6.44 -16.02 7.72
C PRO A 90 -7.47 -15.04 7.15
N TYR A 91 -7.03 -14.06 6.34
CA TYR A 91 -7.88 -13.01 5.78
C TYR A 91 -8.16 -13.17 4.28
N GLY A 92 -7.88 -14.35 3.72
CA GLY A 92 -8.11 -14.67 2.32
C GLY A 92 -6.83 -15.01 1.54
N PRO A 93 -6.81 -14.81 0.22
CA PRO A 93 -5.67 -15.15 -0.62
C PRO A 93 -4.49 -14.22 -0.34
N TYR A 94 -3.32 -14.80 -0.10
CA TYR A 94 -2.08 -14.08 0.16
C TYR A 94 -0.99 -14.57 -0.80
N ALA A 95 -0.31 -13.65 -1.48
CA ALA A 95 0.75 -13.95 -2.42
C ALA A 95 2.09 -13.50 -1.86
N GLU A 96 2.90 -14.44 -1.39
CA GLU A 96 4.17 -14.13 -0.73
C GLU A 96 5.11 -13.35 -1.65
N ASN A 97 5.10 -13.63 -2.95
CA ASN A 97 5.94 -12.95 -3.93
C ASN A 97 5.47 -11.52 -4.29
N LEU A 98 4.29 -11.08 -3.83
CA LEU A 98 3.85 -9.69 -4.02
C LEU A 98 4.75 -8.70 -3.25
N ARG A 99 5.35 -9.12 -2.13
CA ARG A 99 6.30 -8.29 -1.37
C ARG A 99 7.47 -7.79 -2.20
N HIS A 100 7.92 -8.59 -3.16
CA HIS A 100 9.04 -8.21 -4.03
C HIS A 100 8.63 -7.10 -4.99
N VAL A 101 7.37 -7.13 -5.45
CA VAL A 101 6.82 -6.07 -6.30
C VAL A 101 6.68 -4.79 -5.49
N LEU A 102 6.07 -4.86 -4.30
CA LEU A 102 5.88 -3.70 -3.42
C LEU A 102 7.23 -3.07 -3.02
N ASN A 103 8.20 -3.87 -2.58
CA ASN A 103 9.55 -3.38 -2.30
C ASN A 103 10.22 -2.71 -3.51
N ALA A 104 10.00 -3.24 -4.72
CA ALA A 104 10.62 -2.69 -5.91
C ALA A 104 9.99 -1.37 -6.39
N ILE A 105 8.75 -1.08 -5.98
CA ILE A 105 8.01 0.13 -6.37
C ILE A 105 7.81 1.13 -5.22
N GLU A 106 8.24 0.77 -4.01
CA GLU A 106 8.22 1.63 -2.83
C GLU A 106 9.02 2.91 -3.08
N GLY A 107 8.41 4.06 -2.80
CA GLY A 107 9.00 5.38 -3.03
C GLY A 107 8.87 5.88 -4.47
N HIS A 108 8.40 5.05 -5.41
CA HIS A 108 8.26 5.42 -6.82
C HIS A 108 6.81 5.43 -7.28
N PHE A 109 6.06 4.35 -7.01
CA PHE A 109 4.65 4.25 -7.39
C PHE A 109 3.73 4.10 -6.17
N VAL A 110 4.24 3.49 -5.10
CA VAL A 110 3.52 3.25 -3.85
C VAL A 110 4.39 3.71 -2.67
N LEU A 111 3.74 4.15 -1.59
CA LEU A 111 4.36 4.45 -0.30
C LEU A 111 3.66 3.66 0.80
N GLY A 112 4.43 3.25 1.81
CA GLY A 112 3.92 2.71 3.07
C GLY A 112 4.36 1.27 3.33
N TYR A 113 4.99 0.60 2.36
CA TYR A 113 5.48 -0.76 2.54
C TYR A 113 6.90 -0.84 3.13
N GLY A 114 7.67 0.25 3.12
CA GLY A 114 9.14 0.30 3.23
C GLY A 114 9.87 -0.43 4.36
N ASP A 115 9.21 -1.04 5.33
CA ASP A 115 9.80 -1.95 6.33
C ASP A 115 9.82 -3.43 5.88
N GLY A 116 9.05 -3.80 4.85
CA GLY A 116 8.90 -5.16 4.35
C GLY A 116 8.06 -6.08 5.25
N VAL A 117 7.36 -5.53 6.25
CA VAL A 117 6.55 -6.31 7.19
C VAL A 117 5.15 -6.47 6.63
N ASP A 118 4.67 -7.71 6.53
CA ASP A 118 3.36 -8.04 5.96
C ASP A 118 2.24 -7.93 7.00
N GLU A 119 2.01 -6.73 7.51
CA GLU A 119 0.88 -6.41 8.38
C GLU A 119 -0.38 -6.14 7.55
N PRO A 120 -1.49 -6.88 7.76
CA PRO A 120 -2.69 -6.76 6.92
C PRO A 120 -3.28 -5.35 6.85
N GLY A 121 -3.31 -4.63 7.97
CA GLY A 121 -3.88 -3.29 8.09
C GLY A 121 -2.94 -2.16 7.67
N LYS A 122 -1.75 -2.48 7.16
CA LYS A 122 -0.74 -1.48 6.76
C LYS A 122 -1.27 -0.59 5.64
N PRO A 123 -1.34 0.73 5.84
CA PRO A 123 -1.82 1.65 4.81
C PRO A 123 -0.77 1.81 3.70
N LEU A 124 -1.24 1.72 2.46
CA LEU A 124 -0.48 1.96 1.25
C LEU A 124 -1.11 3.13 0.49
N ASN A 125 -0.25 4.05 0.05
CA ASN A 125 -0.64 5.26 -0.65
C ASN A 125 -0.02 5.28 -2.05
N LEU A 126 -0.68 5.93 -2.99
CA LEU A 126 -0.13 6.14 -4.34
C LEU A 126 0.76 7.38 -4.35
N VAL A 127 1.89 7.29 -5.05
CA VAL A 127 2.75 8.44 -5.31
C VAL A 127 2.07 9.35 -6.36
N PRO A 128 2.07 10.68 -6.18
CA PRO A 128 1.57 11.59 -7.20
C PRO A 128 2.25 11.36 -8.56
N GLY A 129 1.49 11.29 -9.66
CA GLY A 129 2.01 11.00 -10.99
C GLY A 129 2.03 9.51 -11.36
N ALA A 130 1.98 8.60 -10.38
CA ALA A 130 2.00 7.16 -10.64
C ALA A 130 0.74 6.68 -11.36
N VAL A 131 -0.41 7.30 -11.08
CA VAL A 131 -1.69 6.96 -11.71
C VAL A 131 -1.66 7.29 -13.19
N GLU A 132 -1.18 8.48 -13.55
CA GLU A 132 -1.07 8.92 -14.93
C GLU A 132 -0.14 8.01 -15.74
N GLU A 133 1.01 7.62 -15.16
CA GLU A 133 1.93 6.68 -15.79
C GLU A 133 1.30 5.28 -15.95
N ALA A 134 0.58 4.80 -14.93
CA ALA A 134 -0.12 3.52 -15.00
C ALA A 134 -1.19 3.53 -16.09
N MET A 135 -2.03 4.55 -16.15
CA MET A 135 -3.10 4.67 -17.15
C MET A 135 -2.54 4.69 -18.58
N ALA A 136 -1.43 5.39 -18.81
CA ALA A 136 -0.76 5.41 -20.12
C ALA A 136 -0.26 4.03 -20.58
N VAL A 137 0.11 3.15 -19.63
CA VAL A 137 0.48 1.74 -19.92
C VAL A 137 -0.77 0.89 -20.13
N LEU A 138 -1.82 1.08 -19.34
CA LEU A 138 -3.07 0.33 -19.40
C LEU A 138 -3.82 0.57 -20.73
N ASP A 139 -3.84 1.81 -21.22
CA ASP A 139 -4.46 2.17 -22.51
C ASP A 139 -3.82 1.48 -23.71
N ARG A 140 -2.55 1.09 -23.59
CA ARG A 140 -1.80 0.40 -24.64
C ARG A 140 -1.86 -1.13 -24.49
N SER A 141 -2.44 -1.63 -23.41
CA SER A 141 -2.56 -3.06 -23.14
C SER A 141 -3.71 -3.68 -23.92
N THR A 142 -3.60 -4.98 -24.22
CA THR A 142 -4.64 -5.80 -24.85
C THR A 142 -5.16 -6.90 -23.91
N SER A 143 -4.76 -6.87 -22.63
CA SER A 143 -5.09 -7.85 -21.61
C SER A 143 -6.28 -7.38 -20.74
N PRO A 144 -6.82 -8.19 -19.80
CA PRO A 144 -7.91 -7.77 -18.92
C PRO A 144 -7.68 -6.45 -18.19
N VAL A 145 -6.42 -6.07 -17.92
CA VAL A 145 -6.07 -4.78 -17.31
C VAL A 145 -6.55 -3.55 -18.08
N THR A 146 -6.81 -3.64 -19.39
CA THR A 146 -7.33 -2.51 -20.18
C THR A 146 -8.69 -2.01 -19.68
N ALA A 147 -9.47 -2.85 -18.98
CA ALA A 147 -10.73 -2.44 -18.37
C ALA A 147 -10.54 -1.41 -17.23
N LEU A 148 -9.32 -1.25 -16.71
CA LEU A 148 -8.99 -0.26 -15.69
C LEU A 148 -8.79 1.15 -16.25
N SER A 149 -8.52 1.29 -17.55
CA SER A 149 -8.25 2.60 -18.14
C SER A 149 -9.50 3.40 -18.52
N ARG A 150 -10.68 2.78 -18.36
CA ARG A 150 -12.01 3.36 -18.61
C ARG A 150 -12.68 3.79 -17.32
#